data_AF-M5TG71-F1
#
_entry.id   AF-M5TG71-F1
#
_cell.length_a   1.000
_cell.length_b   1.000
_cell.length_c   1.000
_cell.angle_alpha   90.00
_cell.angle_beta   90.00
_cell.angle_gamma   90.00
#
_symmetry.space_group_name_H-M   'P 1'
#
loop_
_entity.id
_entity.type
_entity.pdbx_description
1 polymer ?
#
loop_
_entity_poly.entity_id
_entity_poly.type
_entity_poly.pdbx_seq_one_letter_code
_entity_poly.pdbx_strand_id
1 'polypeptide(L)'
;MRTCKLSRSGSLAIASMLTLLTAIAPSHSHAFDPNYDSNRDQSAIRFVSEDQSVCIRSDFPGGRVNQCVQIGPQQFDLVIRPEHQPINDSAWYAFQVRATRPCELTIRLRYDGGSHRYSPLISHDGESWFPAERLVTAVHPFGKQAVLKIRVDTKPLWVSARQLMTNNAVDSWINEIARRDYVEQDVIGYSVENRPIRRLKITESSSTATIFLMARQHPTEISGMIGLMRFVEAISAKTTRASQFRQQFNTVVVPTANPDGVARGHWRCNAAGVDLNRDWKHFTQPETQALRRELLSHRTAGRRSLYLFLDFHSTYEDVFYTAEDVDQAFPPNFTSTWLEALQQRFAWYNVNHDSNHNSNRCTSKAWVRDTLDVAAVTYEFGDATQPRQIAELAQGSAEEMMRLLIQRRQSHLQQQQQLVSVRNDPTP
;
A
#
# COMPACT_ATOMS: atom_id res chain seq x y z
N MET A 1 54.69 65.45 -38.82
CA MET A 1 54.98 64.81 -40.12
C MET A 1 55.16 63.31 -39.89
N ARG A 2 54.39 62.48 -40.61
CA ARG A 2 54.63 61.08 -41.04
C ARG A 2 54.98 60.02 -39.98
N THR A 3 54.47 58.78 -39.93
CA THR A 3 53.43 57.97 -40.61
C THR A 3 53.48 56.61 -39.87
N CYS A 4 52.35 56.10 -39.35
CA CYS A 4 51.62 54.90 -39.80
C CYS A 4 52.42 53.58 -40.01
N LYS A 5 52.11 52.51 -39.26
CA LYS A 5 51.39 51.31 -39.77
C LYS A 5 51.07 50.26 -38.69
N LEU A 6 49.92 49.61 -38.89
CA LEU A 6 49.25 48.58 -38.08
C LEU A 6 49.85 47.16 -38.27
N SER A 7 49.65 46.27 -37.29
CA SER A 7 48.62 45.20 -37.31
C SER A 7 49.04 43.84 -36.70
N ARG A 8 48.00 43.13 -36.23
CA ARG A 8 47.84 41.69 -35.86
C ARG A 8 48.11 41.34 -34.39
N SER A 9 47.12 41.19 -33.51
CA SER A 9 45.96 40.27 -33.43
C SER A 9 46.33 38.85 -32.98
N GLY A 10 45.79 38.42 -31.83
CA GLY A 10 45.61 37.00 -31.47
C GLY A 10 45.95 36.66 -30.02
N SER A 11 45.05 36.98 -29.08
CA SER A 11 45.08 36.40 -27.72
C SER A 11 44.67 34.93 -27.78
N LEU A 12 45.46 34.07 -27.14
CA LEU A 12 45.22 32.63 -26.99
C LEU A 12 43.83 32.35 -26.39
N ALA A 13 43.00 31.63 -27.13
CA ALA A 13 41.87 30.89 -26.59
C ALA A 13 42.39 29.54 -26.09
N ILE A 14 42.25 29.26 -24.80
CA ILE A 14 42.51 27.95 -24.21
C ILE A 14 41.28 27.08 -24.50
N ALA A 15 41.42 26.18 -25.47
CA ALA A 15 40.41 25.18 -25.78
C ALA A 15 40.81 23.82 -25.18
N SER A 16 39.99 23.40 -24.21
CA SER A 16 39.44 22.05 -24.03
C SER A 16 40.32 20.82 -24.30
N MET A 17 40.68 20.14 -23.22
CA MET A 17 40.61 18.67 -23.17
C MET A 17 40.37 18.23 -21.71
N LEU A 18 39.12 18.35 -21.25
CA LEU A 18 38.68 17.65 -20.06
C LEU A 18 38.13 16.30 -20.53
N THR A 19 38.92 15.26 -20.36
CA THR A 19 38.53 13.87 -20.58
C THR A 19 37.32 13.59 -19.70
N LEU A 20 36.17 13.36 -20.33
CA LEU A 20 34.94 12.94 -19.68
C LEU A 20 35.15 11.51 -19.15
N LEU A 21 35.76 11.37 -17.98
CA LEU A 21 35.57 10.18 -17.16
C LEU A 21 34.11 10.20 -16.72
N THR A 22 33.28 9.45 -17.45
CA THR A 22 31.95 9.06 -16.97
C THR A 22 32.15 8.37 -15.64
N ALA A 23 31.97 9.11 -14.55
CA ALA A 23 31.79 8.56 -13.23
C ALA A 23 30.60 7.62 -13.33
N ILE A 24 30.88 6.31 -13.30
CA ILE A 24 29.89 5.28 -13.07
C ILE A 24 29.20 5.70 -11.77
N ALA A 25 27.91 6.04 -11.87
CA ALA A 25 27.08 6.30 -10.71
C ALA A 25 27.26 5.14 -9.73
N PRO A 26 27.48 5.38 -8.42
CA PRO A 26 27.57 4.29 -7.48
C PRO A 26 26.27 3.50 -7.61
N SER A 27 26.39 2.20 -7.91
CA SER A 27 25.28 1.26 -7.73
C SER A 27 24.81 1.44 -6.30
N HIS A 28 23.67 2.10 -6.09
CA HIS A 28 23.06 2.20 -4.78
C HIS A 28 22.61 0.79 -4.41
N SER A 29 23.51 0.02 -3.78
CA SER A 29 23.15 -1.23 -3.15
C SER A 29 22.21 -0.88 -2.00
N HIS A 30 20.91 -1.07 -2.20
CA HIS A 30 19.94 -1.00 -1.12
C HIS A 30 20.34 -2.00 -0.04
N ALA A 31 20.15 -1.63 1.23
CA ALA A 31 20.55 -2.50 2.34
C ALA A 31 19.59 -3.68 2.43
N PHE A 32 20.10 -4.89 2.26
CA PHE A 32 19.35 -6.11 2.55
C PHE A 32 19.21 -6.29 4.06
N ASP A 33 18.09 -6.86 4.51
CA ASP A 33 18.02 -7.38 5.87
C ASP A 33 19.10 -8.45 6.05
N PRO A 34 19.94 -8.39 7.10
CA PRO A 34 21.03 -9.33 7.29
C PRO A 34 20.55 -10.79 7.48
N ASN A 35 19.29 -11.00 7.85
CA ASN A 35 18.68 -12.33 7.99
C ASN A 35 18.00 -12.82 6.70
N TYR A 36 17.94 -11.99 5.65
CA TYR A 36 17.31 -12.34 4.38
C TYR A 36 18.33 -12.89 3.39
N ASP A 37 18.10 -14.12 2.96
CA ASP A 37 18.87 -14.79 1.89
C ASP A 37 17.99 -14.92 0.65
N SER A 38 18.21 -14.05 -0.34
CA SER A 38 17.44 -14.04 -1.58
C SER A 38 17.53 -15.35 -2.37
N ASN A 39 18.59 -16.16 -2.18
CA ASN A 39 18.73 -17.46 -2.82
C ASN A 39 17.86 -18.54 -2.15
N ARG A 40 17.46 -18.34 -0.89
CA ARG A 40 16.61 -19.25 -0.12
C ARG A 40 15.14 -18.86 -0.11
N ASP A 41 14.80 -17.67 -0.59
CA ASP A 41 13.42 -17.22 -0.79
C ASP A 41 12.78 -17.91 -2.01
N GLN A 42 12.65 -19.23 -1.91
CA GLN A 42 11.90 -20.03 -2.86
C GLN A 42 10.41 -19.81 -2.60
N SER A 43 9.83 -18.88 -3.35
CA SER A 43 8.40 -18.53 -3.27
C SER A 43 7.52 -19.39 -4.17
N ALA A 44 8.09 -19.99 -5.21
CA ALA A 44 7.34 -20.66 -6.27
C ALA A 44 7.72 -22.14 -6.42
N ILE A 45 6.70 -22.96 -6.66
CA ILE A 45 6.84 -24.38 -7.03
C ILE A 45 6.08 -24.68 -8.32
N ARG A 46 6.50 -25.76 -8.97
CA ARG A 46 5.71 -26.47 -9.98
C ARG A 46 5.87 -27.95 -9.76
N PHE A 47 4.89 -28.54 -9.10
CA PHE A 47 4.87 -29.94 -8.72
C PHE A 47 3.92 -30.72 -9.62
N VAL A 48 4.34 -31.93 -10.02
CA VAL A 48 3.51 -32.90 -10.74
C VAL A 48 3.58 -34.21 -9.95
N SER A 49 2.43 -34.85 -9.71
CA SER A 49 2.37 -36.13 -8.99
C SER A 49 3.10 -37.25 -9.72
N GLU A 50 3.47 -38.29 -8.99
CA GLU A 50 4.19 -39.47 -9.52
C GLU A 50 3.46 -40.13 -10.71
N ASP A 51 2.14 -40.21 -10.64
CA ASP A 51 1.27 -40.75 -11.70
C ASP A 51 0.91 -39.72 -12.79
N GLN A 52 1.50 -38.51 -12.71
CA GLN A 52 1.27 -37.37 -13.60
C GLN A 52 -0.19 -36.89 -13.67
N SER A 53 -1.03 -37.27 -12.70
CA SER A 53 -2.45 -36.95 -12.71
C SER A 53 -2.78 -35.61 -12.05
N VAL A 54 -1.91 -35.06 -11.19
CA VAL A 54 -2.13 -33.82 -10.44
C VAL A 54 -0.97 -32.86 -10.66
N CYS A 55 -1.28 -31.58 -10.88
CA CYS A 55 -0.31 -30.50 -10.96
C CYS A 55 -0.66 -29.42 -9.92
N ILE A 56 0.28 -29.08 -9.05
CA ILE A 56 0.17 -28.00 -8.05
C ILE A 56 1.28 -26.99 -8.32
N ARG A 57 0.94 -25.71 -8.44
CA ARG A 57 1.91 -24.68 -8.79
C ARG A 57 1.64 -23.35 -8.10
N SER A 58 2.70 -22.58 -7.89
CA SER A 58 2.67 -21.21 -7.34
C SER A 58 3.60 -20.25 -8.09
N ASP A 59 4.14 -20.66 -9.25
CA ASP A 59 4.94 -19.85 -10.19
C ASP A 59 4.07 -18.88 -11.00
N PHE A 60 3.38 -17.98 -10.30
CA PHE A 60 2.60 -16.86 -10.85
C PHE A 60 2.66 -15.65 -9.89
N PRO A 61 2.37 -14.41 -10.35
CA PRO A 61 2.43 -13.22 -9.50
C PRO A 61 1.56 -13.33 -8.24
N GLY A 62 2.16 -13.13 -7.06
CA GLY A 62 1.50 -13.28 -5.77
C GLY A 62 1.31 -14.73 -5.31
N GLY A 63 1.71 -15.72 -6.13
CA GLY A 63 1.79 -17.12 -5.75
C GLY A 63 2.83 -17.35 -4.67
N ARG A 64 2.49 -18.16 -3.66
CA ARG A 64 3.46 -18.62 -2.67
C ARG A 64 3.13 -19.99 -2.12
N VAL A 65 4.05 -20.92 -2.37
CA VAL A 65 4.18 -22.21 -1.68
C VAL A 65 5.66 -22.56 -1.78
N ASN A 66 6.29 -22.91 -0.67
CA ASN A 66 7.74 -23.11 -0.62
C ASN A 66 8.15 -24.54 -0.98
N GLN A 67 7.27 -25.51 -0.73
CA GLN A 67 7.51 -26.91 -1.06
C GLN A 67 6.18 -27.66 -1.22
N CYS A 68 6.13 -28.62 -2.14
CA CYS A 68 5.04 -29.59 -2.23
C CYS A 68 5.64 -31.00 -2.13
N VAL A 69 5.07 -31.83 -1.26
CA VAL A 69 5.46 -33.23 -1.07
C VAL A 69 4.23 -34.10 -1.24
N GLN A 70 4.28 -35.06 -2.16
CA GLN A 70 3.26 -36.10 -2.25
C GLN A 70 3.47 -37.11 -1.13
N ILE A 71 2.46 -37.29 -0.30
CA ILE A 71 2.48 -38.20 0.87
C ILE A 71 1.54 -39.41 0.69
N GLY A 72 0.84 -39.45 -0.43
CA GLY A 72 -0.03 -40.55 -0.86
C GLY A 72 -0.63 -40.25 -2.25
N PRO A 73 -1.43 -41.15 -2.84
CA PRO A 73 -1.92 -40.99 -4.22
C PRO A 73 -2.71 -39.70 -4.49
N GLN A 74 -3.46 -39.21 -3.50
CA GLN A 74 -4.27 -37.98 -3.58
C GLN A 74 -4.04 -37.09 -2.34
N GLN A 75 -2.84 -37.18 -1.75
CA GLN A 75 -2.51 -36.51 -0.51
C GLN A 75 -1.20 -35.73 -0.67
N PHE A 76 -1.23 -34.43 -0.35
CA PHE A 76 -0.10 -33.53 -0.56
C PHE A 76 0.14 -32.65 0.67
N ASP A 77 1.40 -32.53 1.07
CA ASP A 77 1.87 -31.53 2.03
C ASP A 77 2.38 -30.30 1.28
N LEU A 78 1.82 -29.12 1.58
CA LEU A 78 2.33 -27.84 1.11
C LEU A 78 2.99 -27.10 2.27
N VAL A 79 4.28 -26.81 2.14
CA VAL A 79 5.02 -26.06 3.16
C VAL A 79 4.93 -24.57 2.89
N ILE A 80 4.51 -23.82 3.90
CA ILE A 80 4.27 -22.38 3.88
C ILE A 80 5.26 -21.71 4.85
N ARG A 81 6.16 -20.89 4.32
CA ARG A 81 7.23 -20.19 5.03
C ARG A 81 7.23 -18.69 4.69
N PRO A 82 7.66 -17.84 5.63
CA PRO A 82 7.94 -16.45 5.32
C PRO A 82 9.18 -16.33 4.45
N GLU A 83 9.43 -15.12 3.95
CA GLU A 83 10.64 -14.73 3.21
C GLU A 83 11.91 -14.79 4.09
N HIS A 84 11.79 -14.54 5.39
CA HIS A 84 12.82 -14.80 6.40
C HIS A 84 12.18 -14.81 7.81
N GLN A 85 12.99 -15.08 8.83
CA GLN A 85 12.59 -15.01 10.24
C GLN A 85 13.65 -14.26 11.05
N PRO A 86 13.28 -13.59 12.17
CA PRO A 86 11.92 -13.45 12.72
C PRO A 86 11.05 -12.50 11.90
N ILE A 87 9.72 -12.70 11.93
CA ILE A 87 8.76 -11.90 11.16
C ILE A 87 7.40 -11.89 11.88
N ASN A 88 6.57 -10.88 11.60
CA ASN A 88 5.18 -10.89 12.04
C ASN A 88 4.40 -11.99 11.30
N ASP A 89 3.53 -12.71 12.01
CA ASP A 89 2.77 -13.85 11.47
C ASP A 89 1.64 -13.37 10.55
N SER A 90 1.96 -13.28 9.26
CA SER A 90 1.03 -12.96 8.18
C SER A 90 1.06 -14.08 7.14
N ALA A 91 0.93 -15.34 7.57
CA ALA A 91 1.18 -16.52 6.78
C ALA A 91 0.42 -16.57 5.44
N TRP A 92 1.09 -16.14 4.36
CA TRP A 92 0.55 -16.10 3.01
C TRP A 92 0.76 -17.41 2.28
N TYR A 93 -0.29 -17.85 1.59
CA TYR A 93 -0.23 -18.91 0.61
C TYR A 93 -1.13 -18.58 -0.57
N ALA A 94 -0.68 -18.94 -1.77
CA ALA A 94 -1.51 -18.92 -2.96
C ALA A 94 -0.96 -19.92 -3.96
N PHE A 95 -1.82 -20.84 -4.41
CA PHE A 95 -1.45 -21.86 -5.38
C PHE A 95 -2.61 -22.18 -6.31
N GLN A 96 -2.26 -22.79 -7.43
CA GLN A 96 -3.17 -23.32 -8.42
C GLN A 96 -3.02 -24.84 -8.44
N VAL A 97 -4.14 -25.55 -8.50
CA VAL A 97 -4.18 -27.01 -8.60
C VAL A 97 -5.09 -27.43 -9.75
N ARG A 98 -4.70 -28.47 -10.48
CA ARG A 98 -5.51 -29.13 -11.50
C ARG A 98 -5.21 -30.62 -11.53
N ALA A 99 -6.14 -31.41 -12.03
CA ALA A 99 -5.97 -32.84 -12.26
C ALA A 99 -6.30 -33.24 -13.70
N THR A 100 -5.84 -34.39 -14.16
CA THR A 100 -6.18 -34.91 -15.51
C THR A 100 -7.60 -35.46 -15.59
N ARG A 101 -8.21 -35.76 -14.45
CA ARG A 101 -9.61 -36.17 -14.29
C ARG A 101 -10.18 -35.64 -12.97
N PRO A 102 -11.50 -35.44 -12.86
CA PRO A 102 -12.12 -35.05 -11.59
C PRO A 102 -11.73 -36.01 -10.45
N CYS A 103 -11.23 -35.45 -9.35
CA CYS A 103 -10.87 -36.19 -8.15
C CYS A 103 -10.99 -35.32 -6.89
N GLU A 104 -10.87 -35.95 -5.72
CA GLU A 104 -10.80 -35.24 -4.43
C GLU A 104 -9.40 -35.39 -3.86
N LEU A 105 -8.76 -34.26 -3.54
CA LEU A 105 -7.44 -34.21 -2.95
C LEU A 105 -7.52 -33.81 -1.48
N THR A 106 -6.66 -34.42 -0.67
CA THR A 106 -6.36 -33.95 0.68
C THR A 106 -5.06 -33.14 0.63
N ILE A 107 -5.14 -31.84 0.91
CA ILE A 107 -3.99 -30.95 0.95
C ILE A 107 -3.77 -30.50 2.40
N ARG A 108 -2.59 -30.75 2.95
CA ARG A 108 -2.20 -30.26 4.26
C ARG A 108 -1.23 -29.09 4.11
N LEU A 109 -1.68 -27.90 4.52
CA LEU A 109 -0.82 -26.74 4.67
C LEU A 109 -0.01 -26.92 5.95
N ARG A 110 1.32 -26.81 5.86
CA ARG A 110 2.25 -26.90 6.99
C ARG A 110 2.97 -25.57 7.14
N TYR A 111 2.80 -24.93 8.30
CA TYR A 111 3.37 -23.62 8.58
C TYR A 111 4.70 -23.75 9.32
N ASP A 112 5.74 -23.21 8.73
CA ASP A 112 7.09 -23.14 9.30
C ASP A 112 7.45 -21.66 9.49
N GLY A 113 7.55 -21.22 10.75
CA GLY A 113 7.70 -19.80 11.12
C GLY A 113 6.41 -19.01 11.38
N GLY A 114 5.23 -19.63 11.24
CA GLY A 114 3.93 -18.97 11.46
C GLY A 114 2.81 -19.93 11.86
N SER A 115 1.57 -19.51 11.65
CA SER A 115 0.36 -20.28 11.95
C SER A 115 -0.75 -20.05 10.91
N HIS A 116 -1.73 -20.94 10.88
CA HIS A 116 -2.90 -20.82 10.00
C HIS A 116 -3.75 -19.62 10.42
N ARG A 117 -3.51 -18.47 9.77
CA ARG A 117 -4.22 -17.21 10.01
C ARG A 117 -5.46 -17.03 9.12
N TYR A 118 -5.37 -17.45 7.86
CA TYR A 118 -6.39 -17.14 6.85
C TYR A 118 -7.14 -18.38 6.37
N SER A 119 -8.45 -18.39 6.59
CA SER A 119 -9.38 -19.31 5.94
C SER A 119 -9.28 -19.17 4.41
N PRO A 120 -9.25 -20.28 3.65
CA PRO A 120 -8.98 -20.22 2.22
C PRO A 120 -10.12 -19.54 1.45
N LEU A 121 -9.74 -18.80 0.42
CA LEU A 121 -10.60 -18.47 -0.70
C LEU A 121 -10.26 -19.36 -1.90
N ILE A 122 -11.25 -19.61 -2.75
CA ILE A 122 -11.05 -20.29 -4.03
C ILE A 122 -11.51 -19.44 -5.21
N SER A 123 -10.92 -19.69 -6.37
CA SER A 123 -11.30 -19.06 -7.63
C SER A 123 -11.11 -20.04 -8.79
N HIS A 124 -11.98 -19.96 -9.80
CA HIS A 124 -11.92 -20.77 -11.02
C HIS A 124 -11.39 -20.00 -12.24
N ASP A 125 -11.27 -18.67 -12.13
CA ASP A 125 -10.84 -17.75 -13.17
C ASP A 125 -9.62 -16.91 -12.75
N GLY A 126 -9.25 -16.93 -11.46
CA GLY A 126 -8.21 -16.08 -10.87
C GLY A 126 -8.69 -14.67 -10.51
N GLU A 127 -9.96 -14.34 -10.80
CA GLU A 127 -10.53 -13.00 -10.68
C GLU A 127 -11.69 -12.95 -9.66
N SER A 128 -12.59 -13.92 -9.74
CA SER A 128 -13.74 -14.09 -8.87
C SER A 128 -13.39 -15.01 -7.71
N TRP A 129 -13.46 -14.50 -6.48
CA TRP A 129 -13.02 -15.22 -5.27
C TRP A 129 -14.19 -15.53 -4.34
N PHE A 130 -14.23 -16.76 -3.83
CA PHE A 130 -15.30 -17.26 -2.97
C PHE A 130 -14.74 -17.83 -1.66
N PRO A 131 -15.37 -17.53 -0.51
CA PRO A 131 -15.01 -18.18 0.76
C PRO A 131 -15.10 -19.70 0.68
N ALA A 132 -14.07 -20.37 1.19
CA ALA A 132 -13.95 -21.82 1.13
C ALA A 132 -13.57 -22.46 2.47
N GLU A 133 -13.95 -21.82 3.58
CA GLU A 133 -13.73 -22.33 4.95
C GLU A 133 -14.25 -23.76 5.12
N ARG A 134 -15.37 -24.11 4.47
CA ARG A 134 -15.93 -25.46 4.45
C ARG A 134 -14.99 -26.55 3.91
N LEU A 135 -13.93 -26.18 3.20
CA LEU A 135 -12.93 -27.13 2.71
C LEU A 135 -11.92 -27.50 3.80
N VAL A 136 -11.78 -26.68 4.84
CA VAL A 136 -10.93 -26.94 6.00
C VAL A 136 -11.61 -27.98 6.88
N THR A 137 -10.96 -29.14 7.02
CA THR A 137 -11.48 -30.29 7.77
C THR A 137 -10.81 -30.48 9.13
N ALA A 138 -9.61 -29.94 9.31
CA ALA A 138 -8.90 -29.94 10.57
C ALA A 138 -7.90 -28.79 10.61
N VAL A 139 -7.75 -28.17 11.79
CA VAL A 139 -6.69 -27.21 12.08
C VAL A 139 -5.98 -27.68 13.35
N HIS A 140 -4.66 -27.72 13.31
CA HIS A 140 -3.85 -28.03 14.48
C HIS A 140 -4.11 -27.00 15.59
N PRO A 141 -4.14 -27.35 16.89
CA PRO A 141 -4.46 -26.40 17.98
C PRO A 141 -3.61 -25.12 18.00
N PHE A 142 -2.33 -25.23 17.66
CA PHE A 142 -1.41 -24.08 17.52
C PHE A 142 -1.32 -23.52 16.08
N GLY A 143 -2.26 -23.85 15.21
CA GLY A 143 -2.30 -23.41 13.81
C GLY A 143 -1.14 -23.90 12.92
N LYS A 144 -0.29 -24.82 13.40
CA LYS A 144 0.88 -25.30 12.63
C LYS A 144 0.54 -26.09 11.38
N GLN A 145 -0.69 -26.60 11.29
CA GLN A 145 -1.19 -27.31 10.12
C GLN A 145 -2.67 -27.01 9.90
N ALA A 146 -3.09 -26.98 8.64
CA ALA A 146 -4.50 -26.98 8.25
C ALA A 146 -4.71 -28.00 7.12
N VAL A 147 -5.76 -28.82 7.22
CA VAL A 147 -6.07 -29.89 6.26
C VAL A 147 -7.29 -29.49 5.43
N LEU A 148 -7.11 -29.39 4.12
CA LEU A 148 -8.13 -29.05 3.15
C LEU A 148 -8.53 -30.31 2.38
N LYS A 149 -9.84 -30.52 2.19
CA LYS A 149 -10.37 -31.46 1.19
C LYS A 149 -10.93 -30.69 0.02
N ILE A 150 -10.33 -30.83 -1.15
CA ILE A 150 -10.67 -30.05 -2.32
C ILE A 150 -11.05 -30.96 -3.49
N ARG A 151 -12.12 -30.60 -4.20
CA ARG A 151 -12.45 -31.23 -5.48
C ARG A 151 -11.74 -30.46 -6.59
N VAL A 152 -11.04 -31.18 -7.43
CA VAL A 152 -10.28 -30.63 -8.54
C VAL A 152 -10.65 -31.35 -9.82
N ASP A 153 -10.58 -30.66 -10.94
CA ASP A 153 -10.86 -31.19 -12.27
C ASP A 153 -9.77 -30.76 -13.25
N THR A 154 -10.06 -30.87 -14.55
CA THR A 154 -9.13 -30.50 -15.63
C THR A 154 -8.90 -28.99 -15.74
N LYS A 155 -9.79 -28.18 -15.19
CA LYS A 155 -9.63 -26.74 -15.11
C LYS A 155 -8.85 -26.39 -13.84
N PRO A 156 -8.02 -25.34 -13.90
CA PRO A 156 -7.31 -24.93 -12.71
C PRO A 156 -8.25 -24.34 -11.64
N LEU A 157 -7.99 -24.72 -10.39
CA LEU A 157 -8.57 -24.13 -9.19
C LEU A 157 -7.47 -23.36 -8.45
N TRP A 158 -7.71 -22.08 -8.18
CA TRP A 158 -6.87 -21.29 -7.30
C TRP A 158 -7.34 -21.46 -5.87
N VAL A 159 -6.39 -21.59 -4.95
CA VAL A 159 -6.61 -21.62 -3.51
C VAL A 159 -5.64 -20.63 -2.88
N SER A 160 -6.14 -19.67 -2.11
CA SER A 160 -5.34 -18.56 -1.59
C SER A 160 -5.79 -18.12 -0.21
N ALA A 161 -4.86 -17.59 0.57
CA ALA A 161 -5.12 -17.00 1.89
C ALA A 161 -6.14 -15.85 1.81
N ARG A 162 -6.04 -15.01 0.78
CA ARG A 162 -6.99 -13.93 0.46
C ARG A 162 -7.10 -13.80 -1.07
N GLN A 163 -7.99 -12.92 -1.55
CA GLN A 163 -8.11 -12.68 -3.00
C GLN A 163 -6.76 -12.20 -3.56
N LEU A 164 -6.38 -12.70 -4.74
CA LEU A 164 -5.15 -12.26 -5.38
C LEU A 164 -5.34 -10.87 -5.96
N MET A 165 -4.84 -9.86 -5.25
CA MET A 165 -4.70 -8.51 -5.76
C MET A 165 -3.25 -8.27 -6.18
N THR A 166 -2.93 -8.70 -7.40
CA THR A 166 -1.59 -8.58 -7.99
C THR A 166 -1.31 -7.14 -8.41
N ASN A 167 -0.05 -6.81 -8.71
CA ASN A 167 0.31 -5.49 -9.26
C ASN A 167 -0.51 -5.17 -10.53
N ASN A 168 -0.74 -6.14 -11.42
CA ASN A 168 -1.53 -5.93 -12.64
C ASN A 168 -3.00 -5.64 -12.33
N ALA A 169 -3.57 -6.29 -11.31
CA ALA A 169 -4.95 -6.03 -10.89
C ALA A 169 -5.10 -4.60 -10.34
N VAL A 170 -4.13 -4.15 -9.52
CA VAL A 170 -4.09 -2.77 -9.01
C VAL A 170 -3.85 -1.77 -10.14
N ASP A 171 -2.94 -2.05 -11.07
CA ASP A 171 -2.68 -1.22 -12.25
C ASP A 171 -3.93 -1.07 -13.12
N SER A 172 -4.74 -2.12 -13.25
CA SER A 172 -6.00 -2.08 -14.00
C SER A 172 -7.01 -1.16 -13.32
N TRP A 173 -7.10 -1.20 -11.99
CA TRP A 173 -7.91 -0.26 -11.21
C TRP A 173 -7.39 1.19 -11.31
N ILE A 174 -6.08 1.42 -11.22
CA ILE A 174 -5.44 2.72 -11.43
C ILE A 174 -5.84 3.29 -12.79
N ASN A 175 -5.72 2.48 -13.85
CA ASN A 175 -6.05 2.87 -15.21
C ASN A 175 -7.55 3.20 -15.38
N GLU A 176 -8.44 2.47 -14.71
CA GLU A 176 -9.87 2.78 -14.71
C GLU A 176 -10.16 4.12 -14.02
N ILE A 177 -9.53 4.38 -12.87
CA ILE A 177 -9.69 5.64 -12.14
C ILE A 177 -9.16 6.82 -12.97
N ALA A 178 -8.00 6.64 -13.61
CA ALA A 178 -7.31 7.63 -14.43
C ALA A 178 -8.04 8.03 -15.73
N ARG A 179 -9.14 7.36 -16.10
CA ARG A 179 -10.00 7.81 -17.23
C ARG A 179 -10.79 9.09 -16.93
N ARG A 180 -10.78 9.57 -15.69
CA ARG A 180 -11.44 10.81 -15.29
C ARG A 180 -10.53 12.00 -15.56
N ASP A 181 -11.06 13.06 -16.15
CA ASP A 181 -10.28 14.25 -16.57
C ASP A 181 -9.52 14.97 -15.43
N TYR A 182 -9.94 14.75 -14.18
CA TYR A 182 -9.35 15.31 -12.96
C TYR A 182 -8.41 14.34 -12.24
N VAL A 183 -7.95 13.29 -12.92
CA VAL A 183 -7.02 12.29 -12.37
C VAL A 183 -5.79 12.18 -13.25
N GLU A 184 -4.64 12.48 -12.67
CA GLU A 184 -3.32 12.27 -13.27
C GLU A 184 -2.67 11.02 -12.65
N GLN A 185 -1.97 10.23 -13.46
CA GLN A 185 -1.16 9.11 -12.98
C GLN A 185 0.32 9.31 -13.32
N ASP A 186 1.21 8.85 -12.45
CA ASP A 186 2.66 9.03 -12.57
C ASP A 186 3.43 7.93 -11.82
N VAL A 187 4.76 7.92 -11.93
CA VAL A 187 5.67 7.02 -11.21
C VAL A 187 6.62 7.84 -10.35
N ILE A 188 6.59 7.63 -9.03
CA ILE A 188 7.40 8.39 -8.06
C ILE A 188 8.76 7.73 -7.74
N GLY A 189 8.96 6.51 -8.22
CA GLY A 189 10.17 5.72 -8.03
C GLY A 189 9.98 4.29 -8.50
N TYR A 190 11.02 3.49 -8.29
CA TYR A 190 11.04 2.06 -8.63
C TYR A 190 11.49 1.28 -7.39
N SER A 191 10.97 0.07 -7.21
CA SER A 191 11.35 -0.84 -6.13
C SER A 191 12.72 -1.48 -6.34
N VAL A 192 13.15 -2.33 -5.40
CA VAL A 192 14.43 -3.07 -5.47
C VAL A 192 14.56 -3.87 -6.76
N GLU A 193 13.50 -4.52 -7.23
CA GLU A 193 13.44 -5.26 -8.49
C GLU A 193 12.91 -4.42 -9.66
N ASN A 194 13.03 -3.10 -9.56
CA ASN A 194 12.71 -2.15 -10.61
C ASN A 194 11.24 -2.17 -11.08
N ARG A 195 10.29 -2.44 -10.16
CA ARG A 195 8.84 -2.28 -10.43
C ARG A 195 8.40 -0.86 -10.11
N PRO A 196 7.52 -0.24 -10.92
CA PRO A 196 7.12 1.14 -10.72
C PRO A 196 6.27 1.30 -9.46
N ILE A 197 6.56 2.35 -8.68
CA ILE A 197 5.73 2.81 -7.58
C ILE A 197 4.83 3.92 -8.13
N ARG A 198 3.59 3.57 -8.41
CA ARG A 198 2.63 4.46 -9.08
C ARG A 198 1.97 5.42 -8.09
N ARG A 199 1.70 6.63 -8.58
CA ARG A 199 0.96 7.67 -7.90
C ARG A 199 -0.27 8.07 -8.72
N LEU A 200 -1.42 8.23 -8.07
CA LEU A 200 -2.54 9.01 -8.60
C LEU A 200 -2.56 10.39 -7.95
N LYS A 201 -2.87 11.43 -8.72
CA LYS A 201 -3.19 12.76 -8.23
C LYS A 201 -4.58 13.13 -8.72
N ILE A 202 -5.50 13.36 -7.78
CA ILE A 202 -6.92 13.63 -8.05
C ILE A 202 -7.21 15.08 -7.63
N THR A 203 -7.52 15.97 -8.57
CA THR A 203 -7.77 17.39 -8.30
C THR A 203 -8.50 18.10 -9.44
N GLU A 204 -9.33 19.09 -9.10
CA GLU A 204 -9.94 20.06 -10.02
C GLU A 204 -9.46 21.49 -9.66
N SER A 205 -8.35 21.62 -8.93
CA SER A 205 -7.91 22.86 -8.29
C SER A 205 -6.42 23.12 -8.49
N SER A 206 -6.03 24.40 -8.46
CA SER A 206 -4.63 24.82 -8.29
C SER A 206 -4.21 24.95 -6.81
N SER A 207 -5.11 24.59 -5.89
CA SER A 207 -4.85 24.55 -4.45
C SER A 207 -3.63 23.68 -4.13
N THR A 208 -2.86 24.06 -3.10
CA THR A 208 -1.78 23.22 -2.56
C THR A 208 -2.23 22.35 -1.39
N ALA A 209 -3.47 22.53 -0.90
CA ALA A 209 -4.01 21.72 0.19
C ALA A 209 -4.21 20.28 -0.29
N THR A 210 -3.55 19.35 0.37
CA THR A 210 -3.37 17.99 -0.10
C THR A 210 -3.73 17.01 1.02
N ILE A 211 -4.34 15.89 0.66
CA ILE A 211 -4.37 14.69 1.49
C ILE A 211 -3.53 13.61 0.81
N PHE A 212 -2.85 12.79 1.60
CA PHE A 212 -1.99 11.73 1.11
C PHE A 212 -2.50 10.39 1.60
N LEU A 213 -2.74 9.47 0.67
CA LEU A 213 -3.26 8.14 0.92
C LEU A 213 -2.25 7.12 0.40
N MET A 214 -1.96 6.09 1.18
CA MET A 214 -1.15 4.96 0.70
C MET A 214 -1.63 3.65 1.28
N ALA A 215 -1.21 2.55 0.65
CA ALA A 215 -1.45 1.21 1.16
C ALA A 215 -0.31 0.28 0.78
N ARG A 216 -0.39 -0.95 1.28
CA ARG A 216 0.40 -2.10 0.80
C ARG A 216 1.90 -1.91 1.00
N GLN A 217 2.28 -1.36 2.16
CA GLN A 217 3.65 -1.53 2.65
C GLN A 217 3.93 -3.01 2.96
N HIS A 218 2.95 -3.71 3.55
CA HIS A 218 2.99 -5.16 3.68
C HIS A 218 2.15 -5.81 2.56
N PRO A 219 2.66 -6.86 1.88
CA PRO A 219 2.02 -7.40 0.69
C PRO A 219 0.68 -8.11 0.92
N THR A 220 0.46 -8.70 2.09
CA THR A 220 -0.71 -9.56 2.36
C THR A 220 -1.95 -8.79 2.80
N GLU A 221 -1.83 -7.48 3.02
CA GLU A 221 -2.85 -6.62 3.63
C GLU A 221 -3.91 -6.20 2.60
N ILE A 222 -4.71 -7.19 2.20
CA ILE A 222 -5.71 -7.09 1.13
C ILE A 222 -6.93 -6.27 1.58
N SER A 223 -7.39 -6.41 2.82
CA SER A 223 -8.54 -5.63 3.32
C SER A 223 -8.23 -4.13 3.36
N GLY A 224 -7.00 -3.77 3.74
CA GLY A 224 -6.50 -2.39 3.70
C GLY A 224 -6.48 -1.82 2.29
N MET A 225 -6.00 -2.61 1.32
CA MET A 225 -6.04 -2.20 -0.09
C MET A 225 -7.47 -2.02 -0.61
N ILE A 226 -8.40 -2.92 -0.27
CA ILE A 226 -9.82 -2.74 -0.61
C ILE A 226 -10.36 -1.45 0.03
N GLY A 227 -10.04 -1.18 1.29
CA GLY A 227 -10.39 0.06 1.98
C GLY A 227 -9.89 1.30 1.22
N LEU A 228 -8.61 1.32 0.84
CA LEU A 228 -8.03 2.40 0.05
C LEU A 228 -8.80 2.61 -1.26
N MET A 229 -9.04 1.53 -2.02
CA MET A 229 -9.73 1.61 -3.31
C MET A 229 -11.11 2.27 -3.17
N ARG A 230 -11.88 1.84 -2.17
CA ARG A 230 -13.23 2.33 -1.90
C ARG A 230 -13.24 3.79 -1.41
N PHE A 231 -12.25 4.17 -0.62
CA PHE A 231 -12.03 5.54 -0.19
C PHE A 231 -11.73 6.47 -1.38
N VAL A 232 -10.83 6.05 -2.27
CA VAL A 232 -10.43 6.79 -3.48
C VAL A 232 -11.58 6.89 -4.48
N GLU A 233 -12.37 5.84 -4.64
CA GLU A 233 -13.57 5.83 -5.48
C GLU A 233 -14.60 6.87 -5.02
N ALA A 234 -14.78 7.05 -3.70
CA ALA A 234 -15.67 8.07 -3.14
C ALA A 234 -15.17 9.50 -3.43
N ILE A 235 -13.85 9.76 -3.29
CA ILE A 235 -13.23 11.04 -3.66
C ILE A 235 -13.36 11.33 -5.16
N SER A 236 -13.26 10.28 -5.97
CA SER A 236 -13.31 10.36 -7.44
C SER A 236 -14.74 10.24 -7.99
N ALA A 237 -15.76 10.26 -7.14
CA ALA A 237 -17.15 10.14 -7.55
C ALA A 237 -17.65 11.44 -8.20
N LYS A 238 -18.74 11.34 -8.99
CA LYS A 238 -19.45 12.49 -9.58
C LYS A 238 -20.50 13.10 -8.63
N THR A 239 -20.34 12.93 -7.32
CA THR A 239 -21.24 13.54 -6.33
C THR A 239 -20.87 15.01 -6.12
N THR A 240 -21.84 15.83 -5.70
CA THR A 240 -21.63 17.26 -5.41
C THR A 240 -20.51 17.46 -4.38
N ARG A 241 -20.50 16.64 -3.32
CA ARG A 241 -19.48 16.72 -2.25
C ARG A 241 -18.08 16.40 -2.77
N ALA A 242 -17.95 15.35 -3.59
CA ALA A 242 -16.66 14.95 -4.14
C ALA A 242 -16.10 16.01 -5.11
N SER A 243 -16.94 16.61 -5.96
CA SER A 243 -16.50 17.72 -6.83
C SER A 243 -16.12 18.97 -6.01
N GLN A 244 -16.94 19.36 -5.02
CA GLN A 244 -16.59 20.47 -4.11
C GLN A 244 -15.27 20.24 -3.38
N PHE A 245 -14.98 18.99 -3.00
CA PHE A 245 -13.71 18.61 -2.39
C PHE A 245 -12.55 18.77 -3.38
N ARG A 246 -12.64 18.19 -4.59
CA ARG A 246 -11.60 18.27 -5.63
C ARG A 246 -11.31 19.69 -6.11
N GLN A 247 -12.29 20.60 -6.05
CA GLN A 247 -12.10 22.02 -6.35
C GLN A 247 -11.31 22.77 -5.27
N GLN A 248 -11.11 22.16 -4.10
CA GLN A 248 -10.43 22.78 -2.95
C GLN A 248 -9.19 22.01 -2.49
N PHE A 249 -9.13 20.70 -2.72
CA PHE A 249 -8.07 19.82 -2.23
C PHE A 249 -7.53 18.93 -3.34
N ASN A 250 -6.24 18.65 -3.27
CA ASN A 250 -5.59 17.57 -4.00
C ASN A 250 -5.66 16.28 -3.18
N THR A 251 -5.82 15.15 -3.84
CA THR A 251 -5.59 13.83 -3.23
C THR A 251 -4.44 13.17 -3.95
N VAL A 252 -3.37 12.85 -3.21
CA VAL A 252 -2.26 12.04 -3.69
C VAL A 252 -2.44 10.62 -3.16
N VAL A 253 -2.36 9.63 -4.04
CA VAL A 253 -2.56 8.22 -3.70
C VAL A 253 -1.35 7.42 -4.18
N VAL A 254 -0.76 6.61 -3.30
CA VAL A 254 0.22 5.57 -3.66
C VAL A 254 -0.38 4.20 -3.34
N PRO A 255 -1.03 3.53 -4.31
CA PRO A 255 -1.80 2.32 -4.01
C PRO A 255 -0.98 1.10 -3.64
N THR A 256 0.26 1.02 -4.10
CA THR A 256 1.15 -0.11 -3.80
C THR A 256 2.55 0.39 -3.48
N ALA A 257 2.84 0.51 -2.18
CA ALA A 257 4.17 0.88 -1.70
C ALA A 257 5.21 -0.23 -1.91
N ASN A 258 4.80 -1.50 -1.84
CA ASN A 258 5.69 -2.66 -1.94
C ASN A 258 5.34 -3.57 -3.13
N PRO A 259 5.57 -3.15 -4.38
CA PRO A 259 5.22 -3.96 -5.55
C PRO A 259 6.02 -5.27 -5.64
N ASP A 260 7.20 -5.33 -5.05
CA ASP A 260 8.06 -6.51 -5.08
C ASP A 260 7.56 -7.62 -4.16
N GLY A 261 7.29 -7.29 -2.90
CA GLY A 261 6.72 -8.25 -1.96
C GLY A 261 5.38 -8.79 -2.45
N VAL A 262 4.57 -7.94 -3.12
CA VAL A 262 3.32 -8.36 -3.76
C VAL A 262 3.57 -9.37 -4.87
N ALA A 263 4.52 -9.11 -5.76
CA ALA A 263 4.83 -10.02 -6.85
C ALA A 263 5.36 -11.37 -6.34
N ARG A 264 6.13 -11.36 -5.25
CA ARG A 264 6.77 -12.54 -4.63
C ARG A 264 5.88 -13.29 -3.61
N GLY A 265 4.68 -12.77 -3.33
CA GLY A 265 3.79 -13.33 -2.31
C GLY A 265 4.39 -13.28 -0.89
N HIS A 266 5.25 -12.32 -0.58
CA HIS A 266 5.86 -12.18 0.74
C HIS A 266 4.81 -11.96 1.83
N TRP A 267 5.15 -12.32 3.06
CA TRP A 267 4.27 -12.12 4.21
C TRP A 267 4.27 -10.66 4.66
N ARG A 268 5.41 -9.97 4.55
CA ARG A 268 5.56 -8.63 5.12
C ARG A 268 6.52 -7.69 4.38
N CYS A 269 7.62 -8.20 3.88
CA CYS A 269 8.77 -7.41 3.47
C CYS A 269 8.84 -7.16 1.96
N ASN A 270 9.68 -6.23 1.54
CA ASN A 270 10.03 -6.05 0.12
C ASN A 270 11.00 -7.14 -0.37
N ALA A 271 11.51 -7.02 -1.61
CA ALA A 271 12.47 -7.97 -2.16
C ALA A 271 13.86 -7.94 -1.50
N ALA A 272 14.15 -6.97 -0.64
CA ALA A 272 15.37 -6.94 0.17
C ALA A 272 15.19 -7.54 1.57
N GLY A 273 14.00 -8.10 1.86
CA GLY A 273 13.67 -8.64 3.18
C GLY A 273 13.35 -7.58 4.21
N VAL A 274 13.21 -6.31 3.83
CA VAL A 274 12.94 -5.21 4.77
C VAL A 274 11.45 -4.94 4.94
N ASP A 275 11.02 -4.85 6.19
CA ASP A 275 9.71 -4.32 6.56
C ASP A 275 9.68 -2.80 6.28
N LEU A 276 9.02 -2.39 5.19
CA LEU A 276 8.98 -0.99 4.78
C LEU A 276 8.42 -0.08 5.88
N ASN A 277 7.47 -0.57 6.70
CA ASN A 277 6.89 0.22 7.80
C ASN A 277 7.78 0.26 9.06
N ARG A 278 9.05 -0.17 8.95
CA ARG A 278 10.12 0.05 9.93
C ARG A 278 11.30 0.84 9.34
N ASP A 279 11.30 1.09 8.04
CA ASP A 279 12.38 1.78 7.34
C ASP A 279 12.20 3.31 7.30
N TRP A 280 11.15 3.85 7.92
CA TRP A 280 10.84 5.29 7.95
C TRP A 280 11.81 6.14 8.80
N LYS A 281 12.81 5.53 9.42
CA LYS A 281 13.88 6.24 10.14
C LYS A 281 15.06 6.57 9.24
N HIS A 282 15.47 5.58 8.46
CA HIS A 282 16.74 5.59 7.73
C HIS A 282 16.56 5.60 6.22
N PHE A 283 15.37 5.25 5.72
CA PHE A 283 15.04 5.23 4.29
C PHE A 283 16.09 4.46 3.49
N THR A 284 16.38 3.24 3.94
CA THR A 284 17.38 2.37 3.32
C THR A 284 16.88 1.75 2.02
N GLN A 285 15.56 1.71 1.83
CA GLN A 285 14.89 1.08 0.69
C GLN A 285 14.49 2.11 -0.37
N PRO A 286 14.52 1.76 -1.67
CA PRO A 286 14.13 2.68 -2.73
C PRO A 286 12.65 3.06 -2.63
N GLU A 287 11.80 2.16 -2.14
CA GLU A 287 10.37 2.40 -1.97
C GLU A 287 10.09 3.51 -0.96
N THR A 288 10.69 3.43 0.23
CA THR A 288 10.51 4.45 1.27
C THR A 288 11.21 5.76 0.90
N GLN A 289 12.33 5.72 0.17
CA GLN A 289 12.97 6.93 -0.36
C GLN A 289 12.06 7.66 -1.36
N ALA A 290 11.37 6.93 -2.24
CA ALA A 290 10.41 7.51 -3.17
C ALA A 290 9.22 8.14 -2.44
N LEU A 291 8.62 7.42 -1.49
CA LEU A 291 7.53 7.91 -0.64
C LEU A 291 7.93 9.18 0.14
N ARG A 292 9.13 9.18 0.74
CA ARG A 292 9.68 10.34 1.44
C ARG A 292 9.80 11.56 0.55
N ARG A 293 10.37 11.40 -0.65
CA ARG A 293 10.51 12.52 -1.60
C ARG A 293 9.15 13.08 -2.01
N GLU A 294 8.19 12.22 -2.30
CA GLU A 294 6.82 12.63 -2.64
C GLU A 294 6.19 13.39 -1.46
N LEU A 295 6.20 12.83 -0.23
CA LEU A 295 5.65 13.49 0.95
C LEU A 295 6.29 14.86 1.25
N LEU A 296 7.62 14.95 1.14
CA LEU A 296 8.33 16.22 1.33
C LEU A 296 8.05 17.24 0.24
N SER A 297 7.67 16.82 -0.97
CA SER A 297 7.28 17.76 -2.05
C SER A 297 6.01 18.54 -1.71
N HIS A 298 5.16 17.98 -0.85
CA HIS A 298 3.95 18.63 -0.33
C HIS A 298 4.22 19.50 0.90
N ARG A 299 5.48 19.91 1.12
CA ARG A 299 5.89 20.93 2.10
C ARG A 299 6.17 22.23 1.36
N THR A 300 5.22 23.15 1.33
CA THR A 300 5.38 24.42 0.61
C THR A 300 6.02 25.49 1.51
N ALA A 301 7.32 25.81 1.36
CA ALA A 301 8.00 27.01 1.87
C ALA A 301 7.37 27.71 3.12
N GLY A 302 7.24 26.99 4.25
CA GLY A 302 6.72 27.54 5.52
C GLY A 302 5.19 27.51 5.70
N ARG A 303 4.42 27.00 4.73
CA ARG A 303 2.98 26.77 4.81
C ARG A 303 2.67 25.28 4.80
N ARG A 304 1.81 24.84 5.73
CA ARG A 304 1.29 23.47 5.79
C ARG A 304 0.36 23.25 4.60
N SER A 305 0.77 22.40 3.66
CA SER A 305 -0.04 22.01 2.49
C SER A 305 -0.65 20.62 2.66
N LEU A 306 -0.08 19.74 3.49
CA LEU A 306 -0.66 18.44 3.81
C LEU A 306 -1.67 18.59 4.97
N TYR A 307 -2.87 18.04 4.79
CA TYR A 307 -3.99 18.10 5.76
C TYR A 307 -4.28 16.76 6.41
N LEU A 308 -3.94 15.66 5.75
CA LEU A 308 -4.19 14.33 6.26
C LEU A 308 -3.24 13.35 5.57
N PHE A 309 -2.69 12.44 6.36
CA PHE A 309 -1.99 11.26 5.88
C PHE A 309 -2.72 10.01 6.38
N LEU A 310 -3.14 9.14 5.46
CA LEU A 310 -3.73 7.85 5.76
C LEU A 310 -2.89 6.72 5.17
N ASP A 311 -2.49 5.78 6.02
CA ASP A 311 -1.81 4.54 5.61
C ASP A 311 -2.72 3.35 5.89
N PHE A 312 -3.20 2.72 4.82
CA PHE A 312 -4.18 1.65 4.87
C PHE A 312 -3.50 0.28 5.01
N HIS A 313 -3.88 -0.44 6.06
CA HIS A 313 -3.25 -1.69 6.49
C HIS A 313 -4.31 -2.75 6.83
N SER A 314 -3.88 -3.92 7.32
CA SER A 314 -4.79 -4.98 7.77
C SER A 314 -4.30 -5.66 9.03
N THR A 315 -5.22 -5.87 9.96
CA THR A 315 -4.98 -6.56 11.23
C THR A 315 -6.17 -7.46 11.56
N TYR A 316 -6.25 -7.99 12.78
CA TYR A 316 -7.34 -8.88 13.18
C TYR A 316 -8.69 -8.17 13.32
N GLU A 317 -8.69 -6.88 13.64
CA GLU A 317 -9.87 -6.05 13.88
C GLU A 317 -9.78 -4.72 13.13
N ASP A 318 -10.91 -4.08 12.88
CA ASP A 318 -10.89 -2.71 12.35
C ASP A 318 -10.40 -1.76 13.46
N VAL A 319 -9.39 -0.92 13.17
CA VAL A 319 -8.85 0.03 14.15
C VAL A 319 -8.17 1.22 13.48
N PHE A 320 -8.31 2.40 14.10
CA PHE A 320 -7.59 3.61 13.73
C PHE A 320 -6.44 3.84 14.71
N TYR A 321 -5.20 3.59 14.28
CA TYR A 321 -4.05 3.97 15.09
C TYR A 321 -3.67 5.42 14.84
N THR A 322 -3.66 6.20 15.91
CA THR A 322 -3.34 7.64 15.86
C THR A 322 -2.19 7.95 16.82
N ALA A 323 -1.89 9.22 17.01
CA ALA A 323 -0.93 9.68 18.01
C ALA A 323 -1.64 10.17 19.28
N GLU A 324 -0.95 10.16 20.42
CA GLU A 324 -1.48 10.72 21.68
C GLU A 324 -1.85 12.22 21.54
N ASP A 325 -1.07 12.95 20.75
CA ASP A 325 -1.24 14.38 20.48
C ASP A 325 -2.01 14.67 19.18
N VAL A 326 -2.82 13.71 18.71
CA VAL A 326 -3.52 13.79 17.41
C VAL A 326 -4.36 15.07 17.24
N ASP A 327 -4.88 15.62 18.33
CA ASP A 327 -5.68 16.84 18.32
C ASP A 327 -4.85 18.13 18.19
N GLN A 328 -3.54 18.07 18.46
CA GLN A 328 -2.63 19.20 18.29
C GLN A 328 -2.08 19.28 16.86
N ALA A 329 -1.94 18.12 16.20
CA ALA A 329 -1.45 18.03 14.83
C ALA A 329 -2.36 18.78 13.85
N PHE A 330 -1.78 19.36 12.80
CA PHE A 330 -2.59 20.10 11.83
C PHE A 330 -3.45 19.18 10.96
N PRO A 331 -4.72 19.50 10.69
CA PRO A 331 -5.50 20.56 11.32
C PRO A 331 -5.95 20.15 12.75
N PRO A 332 -5.83 21.02 13.76
CA PRO A 332 -6.17 20.65 15.14
C PRO A 332 -7.58 20.09 15.28
N ASN A 333 -7.74 19.07 16.13
CA ASN A 333 -8.97 18.32 16.41
C ASN A 333 -9.59 17.58 15.20
N PHE A 334 -8.96 17.59 14.02
CA PHE A 334 -9.58 17.04 12.81
C PHE A 334 -9.86 15.54 12.94
N THR A 335 -8.87 14.76 13.37
CA THR A 335 -9.00 13.30 13.44
C THR A 335 -10.08 12.88 14.42
N SER A 336 -10.12 13.46 15.63
CA SER A 336 -11.14 13.12 16.62
C SER A 336 -12.54 13.49 16.15
N THR A 337 -12.73 14.68 15.57
CA THR A 337 -14.02 15.07 14.97
C THR A 337 -14.42 14.14 13.81
N TRP A 338 -13.45 13.68 13.02
CA TRP A 338 -13.71 12.73 11.94
C TRP A 338 -14.16 11.37 12.48
N LEU A 339 -13.46 10.81 13.46
CA LEU A 339 -13.82 9.53 14.09
C LEU A 339 -15.20 9.59 14.79
N GLU A 340 -15.50 10.69 15.47
CA GLU A 340 -16.84 10.93 16.05
C GLU A 340 -17.93 10.96 14.99
N ALA A 341 -17.68 11.62 13.84
CA ALA A 341 -18.62 11.64 12.73
C ALA A 341 -18.86 10.23 12.15
N LEU A 342 -17.84 9.36 12.12
CA LEU A 342 -18.01 7.96 11.73
C LEU A 342 -18.85 7.19 12.75
N GLN A 343 -18.60 7.39 14.04
CA GLN A 343 -19.37 6.73 15.08
C GLN A 343 -20.85 7.13 15.04
N GLN A 344 -21.14 8.40 14.75
CA GLN A 344 -22.51 8.89 14.59
C GLN A 344 -23.18 8.36 13.32
N ARG A 345 -22.40 8.21 12.23
CA ARG A 345 -22.90 7.75 10.93
C ARG A 345 -23.22 6.26 10.93
N PHE A 346 -22.37 5.44 11.56
CA PHE A 346 -22.45 3.98 11.47
C PHE A 346 -22.88 3.36 12.80
N ALA A 347 -24.19 3.28 13.02
CA ALA A 347 -24.75 2.66 14.23
C ALA A 347 -24.34 1.17 14.43
N TRP A 348 -23.98 0.48 13.35
CA TRP A 348 -23.53 -0.92 13.38
C TRP A 348 -22.03 -1.09 13.66
N TYR A 349 -21.26 0.00 13.62
CA TYR A 349 -19.80 -0.03 13.72
C TYR A 349 -19.35 0.67 15.00
N ASN A 350 -18.48 0.01 15.75
CA ASN A 350 -17.80 0.62 16.89
C ASN A 350 -16.46 1.16 16.41
N VAL A 351 -16.29 2.48 16.40
CA VAL A 351 -15.03 3.11 16.01
C VAL A 351 -13.97 2.79 17.05
N ASN A 352 -13.11 1.83 16.72
CA ASN A 352 -11.98 1.45 17.54
C ASN A 352 -10.79 2.36 17.23
N HIS A 353 -10.24 2.99 18.26
CA HIS A 353 -9.18 3.98 18.17
C HIS A 353 -8.12 3.70 19.24
N ASP A 354 -6.86 3.68 18.84
CA ASP A 354 -5.73 3.46 19.75
C ASP A 354 -4.60 4.46 19.45
N SER A 355 -4.32 5.32 20.43
CA SER A 355 -3.26 6.33 20.38
C SER A 355 -1.90 5.84 20.90
N ASN A 356 -1.86 4.69 21.58
CA ASN A 356 -0.68 4.15 22.25
C ASN A 356 0.10 3.17 21.37
N HIS A 357 -0.47 2.75 20.24
CA HIS A 357 0.15 1.78 19.36
C HIS A 357 1.46 2.28 18.74
N ASN A 358 2.55 1.57 19.05
CA ASN A 358 3.88 1.80 18.49
C ASN A 358 4.43 3.23 18.71
N SER A 359 4.08 3.91 19.80
CA SER A 359 4.55 5.29 20.09
C SER A 359 6.08 5.44 20.02
N ASN A 360 6.83 4.36 20.27
CA ASN A 360 8.30 4.32 20.20
C ASN A 360 8.88 3.70 18.90
N ARG A 361 8.07 3.29 17.92
CA ARG A 361 8.56 2.69 16.67
C ARG A 361 8.49 3.67 15.50
N CYS A 362 9.49 3.62 14.63
CA CYS A 362 9.52 4.47 13.44
C CYS A 362 8.66 3.89 12.32
N THR A 363 7.39 4.26 12.30
CA THR A 363 6.41 3.93 11.24
C THR A 363 6.18 5.13 10.33
N SER A 364 5.50 4.91 9.21
CA SER A 364 5.03 5.96 8.29
C SER A 364 4.25 7.05 9.03
N LYS A 365 3.23 6.65 9.81
CA LYS A 365 2.39 7.52 10.63
C LYS A 365 3.23 8.42 11.55
N ALA A 366 4.12 7.81 12.33
CA ALA A 366 4.96 8.55 13.28
C ALA A 366 5.88 9.54 12.57
N TRP A 367 6.57 9.09 11.51
CA TRP A 367 7.48 9.96 10.75
C TRP A 367 6.75 11.14 10.10
N VAL A 368 5.58 10.91 9.50
CA VAL A 368 4.78 11.98 8.86
C VAL A 368 4.31 12.99 9.90
N ARG A 369 3.76 12.54 11.04
CA ARG A 369 3.38 13.43 12.14
C ARG A 369 4.58 14.28 12.59
N ASP A 370 5.69 13.63 12.94
CA ASP A 370 6.84 14.31 13.55
C ASP A 370 7.56 15.27 12.59
N THR A 371 7.56 14.93 11.29
CA THR A 371 8.31 15.69 10.27
C THR A 371 7.45 16.77 9.61
N LEU A 372 6.16 16.52 9.41
CA LEU A 372 5.26 17.38 8.64
C LEU A 372 4.17 18.05 9.50
N ASP A 373 4.07 17.70 10.79
CA ASP A 373 3.12 18.27 11.75
C ASP A 373 1.69 18.22 11.20
N VAL A 374 1.25 17.02 10.82
CA VAL A 374 -0.05 16.78 10.20
C VAL A 374 -0.76 15.58 10.85
N ALA A 375 -2.09 15.60 10.83
CA ALA A 375 -2.94 14.47 11.16
C ALA A 375 -2.50 13.24 10.33
N ALA A 376 -1.95 12.24 11.01
CA ALA A 376 -1.47 11.01 10.42
C ALA A 376 -2.14 9.81 11.11
N VAL A 377 -2.73 8.91 10.32
CA VAL A 377 -3.48 7.78 10.82
C VAL A 377 -3.07 6.52 10.07
N THR A 378 -2.81 5.44 10.80
CA THR A 378 -2.81 4.09 10.21
C THR A 378 -4.22 3.55 10.34
N TYR A 379 -4.84 3.25 9.20
CA TYR A 379 -6.21 2.77 9.11
C TYR A 379 -6.21 1.28 8.79
N GLU A 380 -6.47 0.48 9.82
CA GLU A 380 -6.48 -0.98 9.74
C GLU A 380 -7.90 -1.50 9.47
N PHE A 381 -8.00 -2.45 8.54
CA PHE A 381 -9.21 -3.23 8.31
C PHE A 381 -8.99 -4.67 8.75
N GLY A 382 -9.97 -5.20 9.50
CA GLY A 382 -9.96 -6.54 10.05
C GLY A 382 -9.92 -7.63 8.97
N ASP A 383 -9.17 -8.69 9.24
CA ASP A 383 -9.05 -9.86 8.36
C ASP A 383 -10.42 -10.53 8.10
N ALA A 384 -11.31 -10.48 9.10
CA ALA A 384 -12.65 -11.05 9.06
C ALA A 384 -13.74 -10.05 8.64
N THR A 385 -13.42 -8.75 8.51
CA THR A 385 -14.38 -7.72 8.11
C THR A 385 -14.85 -7.99 6.68
N GLN A 386 -16.17 -8.05 6.46
CA GLN A 386 -16.71 -8.44 5.17
C GLN A 386 -16.41 -7.37 4.11
N PRO A 387 -16.16 -7.73 2.84
CA PRO A 387 -15.86 -6.76 1.78
C PRO A 387 -16.90 -5.65 1.63
N ARG A 388 -18.19 -5.95 1.86
CA ARG A 388 -19.27 -4.96 1.83
C ARG A 388 -19.17 -3.96 2.99
N GLN A 389 -18.83 -4.43 4.19
CA GLN A 389 -18.63 -3.57 5.37
C GLN A 389 -17.39 -2.69 5.19
N ILE A 390 -16.28 -3.25 4.68
CA ILE A 390 -15.09 -2.48 4.30
C ILE A 390 -15.46 -1.39 3.31
N ALA A 391 -16.23 -1.71 2.27
CA ALA A 391 -16.63 -0.73 1.26
C ALA A 391 -17.51 0.38 1.84
N GLU A 392 -18.54 0.02 2.60
CA GLU A 392 -19.44 0.98 3.25
C GLU A 392 -18.68 1.91 4.20
N LEU A 393 -17.84 1.33 5.07
CA LEU A 393 -17.05 2.07 6.04
C LEU A 393 -16.02 2.99 5.37
N ALA A 394 -15.25 2.49 4.39
CA ALA A 394 -14.24 3.28 3.70
C ALA A 394 -14.85 4.43 2.87
N GLN A 395 -15.98 4.19 2.18
CA GLN A 395 -16.68 5.22 1.43
C GLN A 395 -17.25 6.30 2.36
N GLY A 396 -17.94 5.92 3.44
CA GLY A 396 -18.45 6.90 4.39
C GLY A 396 -17.33 7.63 5.13
N SER A 397 -16.20 6.96 5.38
CA SER A 397 -14.98 7.58 5.92
C SER A 397 -14.46 8.71 5.02
N ALA A 398 -14.35 8.46 3.72
CA ALA A 398 -13.99 9.49 2.76
C ALA A 398 -15.02 10.62 2.70
N GLU A 399 -16.31 10.30 2.71
CA GLU A 399 -17.38 11.28 2.63
C GLU A 399 -17.46 12.22 3.85
N GLU A 400 -17.24 11.70 5.06
CA GLU A 400 -17.16 12.52 6.27
C GLU A 400 -15.88 13.35 6.31
N MET A 401 -14.74 12.77 5.89
CA MET A 401 -13.49 13.51 5.74
C MET A 401 -13.66 14.70 4.78
N MET A 402 -14.21 14.47 3.58
CA MET A 402 -14.47 15.53 2.61
C MET A 402 -15.39 16.62 3.19
N ARG A 403 -16.48 16.22 3.85
CA ARG A 403 -17.43 17.17 4.47
C ARG A 403 -16.73 18.08 5.48
N LEU A 404 -15.98 17.49 6.41
CA LEU A 404 -15.31 18.22 7.49
C LEU A 404 -14.19 19.13 6.97
N LEU A 405 -13.39 18.67 6.00
CA LEU A 405 -12.33 19.48 5.40
C LEU A 405 -12.87 20.67 4.60
N ILE A 406 -13.95 20.48 3.83
CA ILE A 406 -14.64 21.57 3.12
C ILE A 406 -15.15 22.61 4.11
N GLN A 407 -15.89 22.18 5.14
CA GLN A 407 -16.45 23.08 6.16
C GLN A 407 -15.35 23.90 6.83
N ARG A 408 -14.26 23.24 7.23
CA ARG A 408 -13.13 23.92 7.88
C ARG A 408 -12.48 24.97 6.99
N ARG A 409 -12.27 24.66 5.71
CA ARG A 409 -11.66 25.59 4.76
C ARG A 409 -12.55 26.81 4.52
N GLN A 410 -13.86 26.59 4.40
CA GLN A 410 -14.83 27.68 4.26
C GLN A 410 -14.82 28.61 5.49
N SER A 411 -14.85 28.06 6.71
CA SER A 411 -14.76 28.86 7.94
C SER A 411 -13.46 29.65 8.02
N HIS A 412 -12.32 29.06 7.63
CA HIS A 412 -11.04 29.76 7.63
C HIS A 412 -11.01 30.93 6.64
N LEU A 413 -11.55 30.74 5.42
CA LEU A 413 -11.64 31.81 4.42
C LEU A 413 -12.57 32.94 4.88
N GLN A 414 -13.69 32.62 5.52
CA GLN A 414 -14.62 33.61 6.09
C GLN A 414 -13.96 34.44 7.21
N GLN A 415 -13.22 33.80 8.12
CA GLN A 415 -12.47 34.49 9.18
C GLN A 415 -11.39 35.42 8.60
N GLN A 416 -10.66 34.98 7.56
CA GLN A 416 -9.68 35.83 6.89
C GLN A 416 -10.34 37.06 6.23
N GLN A 417 -11.48 36.88 5.56
CA GLN A 417 -12.22 37.98 4.94
C GLN A 417 -12.71 38.99 5.99
N GLN A 418 -13.22 38.53 7.13
CA GLN A 418 -13.63 39.40 8.24
C GLN A 418 -12.45 40.18 8.85
N LEU A 419 -11.28 39.56 8.99
CA LEU A 419 -10.07 40.24 9.49
C LEU A 419 -9.57 41.32 8.52
N VAL A 420 -9.73 41.11 7.21
CA VAL A 420 -9.37 42.11 6.19
C VAL A 420 -10.40 43.25 6.15
N SER A 421 -11.70 42.98 6.31
CA SER A 421 -12.72 44.03 6.35
C SER A 421 -12.59 44.91 7.59
N VAL A 422 -12.25 44.36 8.76
CA VAL A 422 -12.01 45.14 9.99
C VAL A 422 -10.76 46.03 9.89
N ARG A 423 -9.75 45.64 9.12
CA ARG A 423 -8.54 46.47 8.90
C ARG A 423 -8.74 47.58 7.88
N ASN A 424 -9.73 47.46 7.01
CA ASN A 424 -10.05 48.42 5.95
C ASN A 424 -11.23 49.32 6.31
N ASP A 425 -11.73 49.27 7.55
CA ASP A 425 -12.73 50.20 8.07
C ASP A 425 -11.97 51.36 8.76
N PRO A 426 -11.79 52.52 8.09
CA PRO A 426 -11.34 53.71 8.78
C PRO A 426 -12.51 54.17 9.65
N THR A 427 -12.56 53.74 10.90
CA THR A 427 -13.49 54.39 11.85
C THR A 427 -13.19 55.90 11.88
N PRO A 428 -14.23 56.75 11.79
CA PRO A 428 -14.13 58.19 11.56
C PRO A 428 -13.52 58.98 12.72
#